data_AF-A0A940NJC7-F1
#
_entry.id   AF-A0A940NJC7-F1
#
_cell.length_a   1.000
_cell.length_b   1.000
_cell.length_c   1.000
_cell.angle_alpha   90.00
_cell.angle_beta   90.00
_cell.angle_gamma   90.00
#
_symmetry.space_group_name_H-M   'P 1'
#
loop_
_entity.id
_entity.type
_entity.pdbx_description
1 polymer ?
#
loop_
_entity_poly.entity_id
_entity_poly.type
_entity_poly.pdbx_seq_one_letter_code
_entity_poly.pdbx_strand_id
1 'polypeptide(L)'
;MKRRYPEVKAALAGAAMLATIPAFAQSSVTLYGIVDNGIGYQSSSTTLGSTSGGHSAFKMVTGVWAGSRFGLKGAEDLGGGT
;
A
#
# COMPACT_ATOMS: atom_id res chain seq x y z
N MET A 1 -44.85 -20.79 41.12
CA MET A 1 -44.50 -21.69 39.99
C MET A 1 -43.61 -20.94 39.00
N LYS A 2 -42.35 -21.36 38.81
CA LYS A 2 -41.49 -20.81 37.74
C LYS A 2 -41.64 -21.69 36.50
N ARG A 3 -42.30 -21.21 35.45
CA ARG A 3 -42.36 -21.93 34.16
C ARG A 3 -40.94 -21.98 33.58
N ARG A 4 -40.45 -23.20 33.31
CA ARG A 4 -39.17 -23.44 32.61
C ARG A 4 -39.47 -23.58 31.12
N TYR A 5 -38.80 -22.77 30.29
CA TYR A 5 -38.90 -22.81 28.82
C TYR A 5 -37.56 -23.25 28.20
N PRO A 6 -37.14 -24.51 28.37
CA PRO A 6 -35.84 -25.00 27.88
C PRO A 6 -35.76 -24.95 26.35
N GLU A 7 -36.85 -25.22 25.65
CA GLU A 7 -36.91 -25.22 24.18
C GLU A 7 -36.77 -23.82 23.60
N VAL A 8 -37.42 -22.83 24.22
CA VAL A 8 -37.27 -21.42 23.85
C VAL A 8 -35.83 -20.95 24.05
N LYS A 9 -35.16 -21.40 25.12
CA LYS A 9 -33.74 -21.11 25.36
C LYS A 9 -32.83 -21.78 24.32
N ALA A 10 -33.12 -23.02 23.95
CA ALA A 10 -32.36 -23.75 22.93
C ALA A 10 -32.53 -23.10 21.54
N ALA A 11 -33.75 -22.70 21.18
CA ALA A 11 -34.03 -22.00 19.93
C ALA A 11 -33.33 -20.63 19.86
N LEU A 12 -33.33 -19.87 20.95
CA LEU A 12 -32.64 -18.57 21.03
C LEU A 12 -31.11 -18.72 20.92
N ALA A 13 -30.54 -19.74 21.58
CA ALA A 13 -29.11 -20.04 21.48
C ALA A 13 -28.72 -20.48 20.06
N GLY A 14 -29.54 -21.33 19.41
CA GLY A 14 -29.34 -21.73 18.03
C GLY A 14 -29.43 -20.57 17.04
N ALA A 15 -30.38 -19.66 17.22
CA ALA A 15 -30.52 -18.45 16.41
C ALA A 15 -29.33 -17.50 16.56
N ALA A 16 -28.79 -17.34 17.78
CA ALA A 16 -27.59 -16.54 18.02
C ALA A 16 -26.34 -17.12 17.35
N MET A 17 -26.18 -18.45 17.35
CA MET A 17 -25.08 -19.11 16.64
C MET A 17 -25.19 -18.95 15.12
N LEU A 18 -26.41 -19.02 14.57
CA LEU A 18 -26.66 -18.80 13.14
C LEU A 18 -26.45 -17.35 12.67
N ALA A 19 -26.50 -16.39 13.59
CA ALA A 19 -26.23 -14.97 13.29
C ALA A 19 -24.73 -14.63 13.21
N THR A 20 -23.84 -15.59 13.53
CA THR A 20 -22.40 -15.34 13.51
C THR A 20 -21.85 -15.58 12.11
N ILE A 21 -21.74 -14.52 11.30
CA ILE A 21 -21.12 -14.57 9.98
C ILE A 21 -19.60 -14.34 10.18
N PRO A 22 -18.71 -15.22 9.68
CA PRO A 22 -17.29 -14.92 9.67
C PRO A 22 -17.01 -13.68 8.82
N ALA A 23 -16.31 -12.69 9.38
CA ALA A 23 -15.80 -11.56 8.61
C ALA A 23 -14.61 -12.04 7.77
N PHE A 24 -14.82 -12.22 6.47
CA PHE A 24 -13.74 -12.53 5.53
C PHE A 24 -13.07 -11.22 5.09
N ALA A 25 -12.00 -10.84 5.77
CA ALA A 25 -11.15 -9.73 5.34
C ALA A 25 -10.32 -10.15 4.11
N GLN A 26 -10.85 -9.97 2.91
CA GLN A 26 -10.08 -10.23 1.69
C GLN A 26 -9.02 -9.15 1.52
N SER A 27 -7.80 -9.44 1.97
CA SER A 27 -6.65 -8.56 1.80
C SER A 27 -6.19 -8.55 0.34
N SER A 28 -5.95 -7.37 -0.23
CA SER A 28 -5.29 -7.21 -1.53
C SER A 28 -3.96 -6.48 -1.34
N VAL A 29 -2.94 -6.93 -2.07
CA VAL A 29 -1.65 -6.24 -2.13
C VAL A 29 -1.35 -5.93 -3.59
N THR A 30 -1.15 -4.65 -3.86
CA THR A 30 -0.69 -4.15 -5.16
C THR A 30 0.81 -3.92 -5.10
N LEU A 31 1.55 -4.59 -5.97
CA LEU A 31 2.93 -4.23 -6.25
C LEU A 31 2.96 -3.06 -7.25
N TYR A 32 3.72 -2.01 -6.92
CA TYR A 32 3.86 -0.84 -7.78
C TYR A 32 5.30 -0.30 -7.79
N GLY A 33 5.64 0.45 -8.83
CA GLY A 33 6.94 1.08 -8.94
C GLY A 33 7.06 1.93 -10.20
N ILE A 34 8.12 2.75 -10.25
CA ILE A 34 8.53 3.55 -11.41
C ILE A 34 10.03 3.36 -11.60
N VAL A 35 10.45 3.27 -12.86
CA VAL A 35 11.86 3.36 -13.26
C VAL A 35 12.02 4.67 -14.03
N ASP A 36 12.82 5.59 -13.48
CA ASP A 36 13.06 6.92 -14.05
C ASP A 36 14.55 7.08 -14.37
N ASN A 37 14.87 6.87 -15.65
CA ASN A 37 16.20 7.03 -16.23
C ASN A 37 16.13 7.89 -17.49
N GLY A 38 17.20 8.65 -17.74
CA GLY A 38 17.36 9.45 -18.95
C GLY A 38 18.82 9.72 -19.29
N ILE A 39 19.03 10.37 -20.43
CA ILE A 39 20.33 10.89 -20.86
C ILE A 39 20.30 12.41 -20.67
N GLY A 40 21.27 12.93 -19.94
CA GLY A 40 21.44 14.36 -19.68
C GLY A 40 22.72 14.90 -20.29
N TYR A 41 22.63 16.10 -20.85
CA TYR A 41 23.79 16.90 -21.24
C TYR A 41 23.91 18.10 -20.28
N GLN A 42 25.11 18.31 -19.75
CA GLN A 42 25.46 19.53 -19.01
C GLN A 42 26.59 20.23 -19.73
N SER A 43 26.41 21.51 -20.08
CA SER A 43 27.41 22.29 -20.80
C SER A 43 28.60 22.71 -19.92
N SER A 44 28.42 22.81 -18.60
CA SER A 44 29.45 23.18 -17.64
C SER A 44 29.28 22.39 -16.34
N SER A 45 29.75 21.14 -16.37
CA SER A 45 29.83 20.26 -15.21
C SER A 45 31.13 20.52 -14.46
N THR A 46 31.03 20.73 -13.15
CA THR A 46 32.16 20.95 -12.25
C THR A 46 31.86 20.33 -10.88
N THR A 47 32.88 20.16 -10.04
CA THR A 47 32.73 19.66 -8.66
C THR A 47 32.60 20.81 -7.67
N LEU A 48 31.92 20.55 -6.55
CA LEU A 48 31.77 21.55 -5.49
C LEU A 48 33.16 21.98 -4.96
N GLY A 49 33.42 23.28 -4.94
CA GLY A 49 34.71 23.85 -4.51
C GLY A 49 35.78 23.93 -5.60
N SER A 50 35.47 23.56 -6.84
CA SER A 50 36.42 23.72 -7.96
C SER A 50 36.71 25.19 -8.26
N THR A 51 37.99 25.52 -8.44
CA THR A 51 38.47 26.84 -8.88
C THR A 51 38.73 26.90 -10.38
N SER A 52 38.57 25.79 -11.10
CA SER A 52 38.62 25.74 -12.56
C SER A 52 37.22 25.76 -13.17
N GLY A 53 37.10 26.31 -14.38
CA GLY A 53 35.84 26.32 -15.13
C GLY A 53 35.33 24.91 -15.44
N GLY A 54 34.01 24.74 -15.51
CA GLY A 54 33.39 23.45 -15.85
C GLY A 54 33.53 23.09 -17.33
N HIS A 55 33.28 21.82 -17.64
CA HIS A 55 33.32 21.26 -19.00
C HIS A 55 32.03 20.57 -19.37
N SER A 56 31.80 20.36 -20.66
CA SER A 56 30.61 19.64 -21.11
C SER A 56 30.65 18.16 -20.73
N ALA A 57 29.49 17.60 -20.39
CA ALA A 57 29.34 16.22 -19.95
C ALA A 57 28.02 15.62 -20.45
N PHE A 58 28.10 14.44 -21.05
CA PHE A 58 26.96 13.55 -21.27
C PHE A 58 26.94 12.48 -20.18
N LYS A 59 25.78 12.28 -19.55
CA LYS A 59 25.64 11.31 -18.46
C LYS A 59 24.25 10.67 -18.44
N MET A 60 24.19 9.44 -17.92
CA MET A 60 22.92 8.89 -17.48
C MET A 60 22.47 9.64 -16.23
N VAL A 61 21.21 10.04 -16.21
CA VAL A 61 20.58 10.72 -15.08
C VAL A 61 19.35 9.92 -14.65
N THR A 62 19.02 10.01 -13.37
CA THR A 62 17.85 9.34 -12.80
C THR A 62 17.02 10.36 -12.03
N GLY A 63 15.73 10.08 -11.88
CA GLY A 63 14.84 10.88 -11.03
C GLY A 63 14.61 12.32 -11.49
N VAL A 64 14.61 12.57 -12.79
CA VAL A 64 14.36 13.92 -13.35
C VAL A 64 12.88 14.31 -13.23
N TRP A 65 11.96 13.35 -13.28
CA TRP A 65 10.52 13.61 -13.22
C TRP A 65 9.90 13.15 -11.91
N ALA A 66 10.03 11.87 -11.60
CA ALA A 66 9.20 11.26 -10.57
C ALA A 66 10.00 10.33 -9.63
N GLY A 67 11.29 10.12 -9.91
CA GLY A 67 12.15 9.27 -9.11
C GLY A 67 11.86 7.78 -9.30
N SER A 68 12.91 6.96 -9.35
CA SER A 68 12.76 5.51 -9.31
C SER A 68 12.24 5.06 -7.94
N ARG A 69 11.23 4.19 -7.92
CA ARG A 69 10.63 3.68 -6.68
C ARG A 69 10.04 2.29 -6.86
N PHE A 70 9.95 1.56 -5.76
CA PHE A 70 9.33 0.24 -5.67
C PHE A 70 8.55 0.19 -4.36
N GLY A 71 7.35 -0.38 -4.38
CA GLY A 71 6.50 -0.42 -3.20
C GLY A 71 5.38 -1.43 -3.30
N LEU A 72 4.86 -1.80 -2.14
CA LEU A 72 3.66 -2.59 -1.97
C LEU A 72 2.58 -1.70 -1.36
N LYS A 73 1.36 -1.76 -1.88
CA LYS A 73 0.19 -1.08 -1.31
C LYS A 73 -0.83 -2.14 -0.92
N GLY A 74 -1.08 -2.29 0.37
CA GLY A 74 -2.15 -3.14 0.88
C GLY A 74 -3.48 -2.42 0.95
N ALA A 75 -4.57 -3.17 0.88
CA ALA A 75 -5.88 -2.77 1.36
C ALA A 75 -6.57 -3.99 1.97
N GLU A 76 -7.15 -3.82 3.15
CA GLU A 76 -7.88 -4.84 3.89
C GLU A 76 -9.24 -4.27 4.28
N ASP A 77 -10.31 -5.01 3.99
CA ASP A 77 -11.64 -4.72 4.52
C ASP A 77 -11.76 -5.41 5.89
N LEU A 78 -11.90 -4.62 6.96
CA LEU A 78 -12.05 -5.14 8.33
C LEU A 78 -13.50 -5.50 8.68
N GLY A 79 -14.43 -5.33 7.74
CA GLY A 79 -15.86 -5.52 7.94
C GLY A 79 -16.52 -4.34 8.66
N GLY A 80 -17.84 -4.19 8.47
CA GLY A 80 -18.67 -3.21 9.19
C GLY A 80 -19.38 -2.19 8.32
N GLY A 81 -18.88 -1.89 7.10
CA GLY A 81 -19.59 -1.14 6.03
C GLY A 81 -20.22 0.21 6.38
N THR A 82 -20.05 0.71 7.61
CA THR A 82 -20.63 1.91 8.22
C THR A 82 -19.68 2.46 9.27
#